data_AF-F2FAE2-F1
#
_entry.id   AF-F2FAE2-F1
#
_cell.length_a   1.000
_cell.length_b   1.000
_cell.length_c   1.000
_cell.angle_alpha   90.00
_cell.angle_beta   90.00
_cell.angle_gamma   90.00
#
_symmetry.space_group_name_H-M   'P 1'
#
loop_
_entity.id
_entity.type
_entity.pdbx_description
1 polymer ?
#
loop_
_entity_poly.entity_id
_entity_poly.type
_entity_poly.pdbx_seq_one_letter_code
_entity_poly.pdbx_strand_id
1 'polypeptide(L)'
;MYESKQNTAQEKNENIYTIKDILTEADFDIEGTELSYRPDTLESHAIVINPEEKRKQIIKELLDLEFIPSAMIYNFKEGATMKLNLNQNYTIYVYEHEKNMYFRNDSNELHSYNIINPDKFFTLLNTLTKLYSE
;
A
#
# COMPACT_ATOMS: atom_id res chain seq x y z
N MET A 1 33.26 -34.45 -13.18
CA MET A 1 33.11 -32.99 -13.00
C MET A 1 31.63 -32.71 -12.89
N TYR A 2 31.22 -31.98 -11.84
CA TYR A 2 29.82 -31.71 -11.54
C TYR A 2 29.17 -30.79 -12.58
N GLU A 3 27.89 -31.04 -12.81
CA GLU A 3 27.01 -30.49 -13.84
C GLU A 3 26.92 -28.95 -13.87
N SER A 4 26.88 -28.35 -15.06
CA SER A 4 26.24 -27.05 -15.28
C SER A 4 24.90 -27.27 -15.97
N LYS A 5 23.88 -27.58 -15.18
CA LYS A 5 22.48 -27.42 -15.59
C LYS A 5 22.23 -25.93 -15.77
N GLN A 6 22.06 -25.51 -17.01
CA GLN A 6 21.35 -24.27 -17.32
C GLN A 6 19.91 -24.40 -16.82
N ASN A 7 19.65 -23.84 -15.65
CA ASN A 7 18.33 -23.45 -15.16
C ASN A 7 18.39 -21.92 -15.01
N THR A 8 17.45 -21.08 -15.41
CA THR A 8 16.16 -21.23 -16.09
C THR A 8 15.75 -19.77 -16.31
N ALA A 9 15.53 -19.33 -17.55
CA ALA A 9 14.64 -18.19 -17.78
C ALA A 9 13.22 -18.74 -17.63
N GLN A 10 12.79 -18.92 -16.38
CA GLN A 10 11.38 -19.09 -16.07
C GLN A 10 10.81 -17.68 -16.15
N GLU A 11 10.20 -17.33 -17.28
CA GLU A 11 9.18 -16.29 -17.28
C GLU A 11 8.10 -16.77 -16.31
N LYS A 12 8.23 -16.40 -15.04
CA LYS A 12 7.08 -16.39 -14.15
C LYS A 12 6.15 -15.35 -14.76
N ASN A 13 5.04 -15.80 -15.33
CA ASN A 13 3.83 -14.99 -15.33
C ASN A 13 3.51 -14.72 -13.86
N GLU A 14 4.15 -13.72 -13.27
CA GLU A 14 3.80 -13.25 -11.94
C GLU A 14 2.40 -12.69 -12.08
N ASN A 15 1.43 -13.31 -11.39
CA ASN A 15 0.09 -12.78 -11.34
C ASN A 15 0.19 -11.34 -10.81
N ILE A 16 -0.22 -10.38 -11.64
CA ILE A 16 -0.35 -8.98 -11.26
C ILE A 16 -1.67 -8.86 -10.52
N TYR A 17 -1.63 -8.31 -9.32
CA TYR A 17 -2.79 -8.06 -8.48
C TYR A 17 -3.09 -6.57 -8.45
N THR A 18 -4.36 -6.23 -8.26
CA THR A 18 -4.82 -4.89 -7.86
C THR A 18 -5.18 -4.90 -6.38
N ILE A 19 -5.39 -3.73 -5.78
CA ILE A 19 -5.84 -3.70 -4.37
C ILE A 19 -7.21 -4.39 -4.18
N LYS A 20 -8.07 -4.41 -5.20
CA LYS A 20 -9.36 -5.13 -5.13
C LYS A 20 -9.17 -6.66 -5.07
N ASP A 21 -8.12 -7.17 -5.69
CA ASP A 21 -7.78 -8.60 -5.62
C ASP A 21 -7.17 -8.97 -4.25
N ILE A 22 -6.54 -8.01 -3.58
CA ILE A 22 -5.88 -8.18 -2.27
C ILE A 22 -6.89 -8.01 -1.13
N LEU A 23 -7.73 -6.96 -1.22
CA LEU A 23 -8.77 -6.63 -0.26
C LEU A 23 -10.14 -7.01 -0.83
N THR A 24 -10.36 -8.31 -1.02
CA THR A 24 -11.54 -8.83 -1.75
C THR A 24 -12.88 -8.47 -1.13
N GLU A 25 -12.91 -8.17 0.16
CA GLU A 25 -14.12 -7.77 0.90
C GLU A 25 -14.31 -6.24 0.96
N ALA A 26 -13.35 -5.45 0.46
CA ALA A 26 -13.38 -4.00 0.59
C ALA A 26 -14.39 -3.36 -0.38
N ASP A 27 -15.27 -2.54 0.19
CA ASP A 27 -16.17 -1.67 -0.59
C ASP A 27 -15.56 -0.28 -0.75
N PHE A 28 -14.88 -0.05 -1.89
CA PHE A 28 -14.25 1.23 -2.21
C PHE A 28 -15.24 2.31 -2.67
N ASP A 29 -16.51 1.96 -2.88
CA ASP A 29 -17.54 2.87 -3.39
C ASP A 29 -18.44 3.42 -2.26
N ILE A 30 -18.15 3.07 -1.00
CA ILE A 30 -18.94 3.49 0.17
C ILE A 30 -18.79 4.99 0.49
N GLU A 31 -19.93 5.65 0.69
CA GLU A 31 -19.96 7.02 1.20
C GLU A 31 -19.44 7.10 2.63
N GLY A 32 -18.79 8.21 2.99
CA GLY A 32 -18.28 8.41 4.34
C GLY A 32 -16.98 7.68 4.66
N THR A 33 -16.28 7.15 3.64
CA THR A 33 -14.93 6.58 3.80
C THR A 33 -14.03 7.52 4.60
N GLU A 34 -13.43 7.01 5.69
CA GLU A 34 -12.41 7.76 6.45
C GLU A 34 -11.02 7.28 6.06
N LEU A 35 -10.09 8.22 5.94
CA LEU A 35 -8.69 7.94 5.62
C LEU A 35 -7.79 8.72 6.55
N SER A 36 -6.85 8.01 7.18
CA SER A 36 -5.75 8.65 7.90
C SER A 36 -4.40 8.11 7.42
N TYR A 37 -3.40 8.99 7.45
CA TYR A 37 -2.04 8.68 7.03
C TYR A 37 -1.07 9.16 8.10
N ARG A 38 -0.16 8.30 8.53
CA ARG A 38 0.94 8.62 9.44
C ARG A 38 2.25 8.35 8.70
N PRO A 39 3.07 9.38 8.44
CA PRO A 39 4.41 9.21 7.89
C PRO A 39 5.28 8.25 8.71
N ASP A 40 6.40 7.82 8.13
CA ASP A 40 7.38 6.88 8.71
C ASP A 40 8.32 7.53 9.75
N THR A 41 7.96 8.70 10.31
CA THR A 41 8.79 9.38 11.30
C THR A 41 8.30 9.09 12.73
N LEU A 42 9.23 8.81 13.64
CA LEU A 42 8.98 8.42 15.05
C LEU A 42 8.09 9.42 15.83
N GLU A 43 8.03 10.68 15.40
CA GLU A 43 7.25 11.75 16.05
C GLU A 43 5.98 12.13 15.28
N SER A 44 5.70 11.48 14.14
CA SER A 44 4.54 11.82 13.33
C SER A 44 3.23 11.42 14.00
N HIS A 45 2.30 12.37 13.98
CA HIS A 45 0.91 12.13 14.34
C HIS A 45 0.15 11.66 13.10
N ALA A 46 -0.91 10.87 13.30
CA ALA A 46 -1.79 10.50 12.20
C ALA A 46 -2.51 11.75 11.69
N ILE A 47 -2.41 11.98 10.38
CA ILE A 47 -3.10 13.04 9.66
C ILE A 47 -4.45 12.46 9.20
N VAL A 48 -5.55 13.06 9.64
CA VAL A 48 -6.88 12.70 9.14
C VAL A 48 -7.17 13.50 7.87
N ILE A 49 -7.49 12.81 6.77
CA ILE A 49 -7.74 13.43 5.48
C ILE A 49 -9.23 13.81 5.39
N ASN A 50 -9.56 15.01 5.86
CA ASN A 50 -10.94 15.51 5.93
C ASN A 50 -11.57 15.95 4.60
N PRO A 51 -10.85 16.52 3.61
CA PRO A 51 -11.46 16.86 2.33
C PRO A 51 -11.82 15.61 1.52
N GLU A 52 -13.10 15.47 1.16
CA GLU A 52 -13.59 14.31 0.39
C GLU A 52 -12.88 14.13 -0.94
N GLU A 53 -12.68 15.23 -1.69
CA GLU A 53 -11.94 15.22 -2.96
C GLU A 53 -10.52 14.67 -2.79
N LYS A 54 -9.86 14.95 -1.66
CA LYS A 54 -8.52 14.40 -1.37
C LYS A 54 -8.58 12.92 -1.03
N ARG A 55 -9.57 12.47 -0.27
CA ARG A 55 -9.77 11.03 -0.01
C ARG A 55 -10.00 10.27 -1.31
N LYS A 56 -10.90 10.76 -2.17
CA LYS A 56 -11.18 10.16 -3.49
C LYS A 56 -9.93 10.12 -4.36
N GLN A 57 -9.11 11.17 -4.35
CA GLN A 57 -7.85 11.19 -5.09
C GLN A 57 -6.89 10.10 -4.62
N ILE A 58 -6.72 9.93 -3.30
CA ILE A 58 -5.83 8.89 -2.75
C ILE A 58 -6.36 7.48 -3.07
N ILE A 59 -7.67 7.26 -2.87
CA ILE A 59 -8.31 5.96 -3.15
C ILE A 59 -8.17 5.62 -4.63
N LYS A 60 -8.37 6.59 -5.53
CA LYS A 60 -8.18 6.39 -6.97
C LYS A 60 -6.75 5.96 -7.30
N GLU A 61 -5.74 6.67 -6.82
CA GLU A 61 -4.35 6.30 -7.09
C GLU A 61 -3.99 4.95 -6.46
N LEU A 62 -4.58 4.61 -5.32
CA LEU A 62 -4.43 3.29 -4.68
C LEU A 62 -5.07 2.16 -5.50
N LEU A 63 -6.23 2.43 -6.11
CA LEU A 63 -6.93 1.51 -7.01
C LEU A 63 -6.16 1.28 -8.33
N ASP A 64 -5.41 2.28 -8.78
CA ASP A 64 -4.58 2.22 -9.99
C ASP A 64 -3.24 1.50 -9.77
N LEU A 65 -2.89 1.12 -8.53
CA LEU A 65 -1.66 0.39 -8.23
C LEU A 65 -1.73 -1.08 -8.67
N GLU A 66 -0.60 -1.55 -9.19
CA GLU A 66 -0.34 -2.92 -9.58
C GLU A 66 0.69 -3.55 -8.64
N PHE A 67 0.46 -4.81 -8.29
CA PHE A 67 1.18 -5.50 -7.22
C PHE A 67 1.67 -6.87 -7.66
N ILE A 68 2.86 -7.25 -7.21
CA ILE A 68 3.36 -8.63 -7.25
C ILE A 68 3.63 -9.13 -5.82
N PRO A 69 3.29 -10.39 -5.48
CA PRO A 69 3.55 -10.92 -4.15
C PRO A 69 5.03 -10.81 -3.78
N SER A 70 5.31 -10.42 -2.55
CA SER A 70 6.67 -10.27 -2.03
C SER A 70 6.89 -11.20 -0.84
N ALA A 71 8.10 -11.76 -0.77
CA ALA A 71 8.55 -12.50 0.42
C ALA A 71 9.31 -11.59 1.40
N MET A 72 9.45 -10.31 1.09
CA MET A 72 10.23 -9.37 1.90
C MET A 72 9.45 -8.96 3.15
N ILE A 73 10.12 -9.02 4.30
CA ILE A 73 9.59 -8.62 5.60
C ILE A 73 10.41 -7.42 6.11
N TYR A 74 9.76 -6.28 6.24
CA TYR A 74 10.29 -4.99 6.68
C TYR A 74 9.78 -4.67 8.08
N ASN A 75 10.55 -3.86 8.80
CA ASN A 75 10.21 -3.48 10.16
C ASN A 75 8.99 -2.54 10.17
N PHE A 76 7.96 -2.86 10.95
CA PHE A 76 6.74 -2.01 11.04
C PHE A 76 7.00 -0.59 11.56
N LYS A 77 8.13 -0.36 12.24
CA LYS A 77 8.51 0.97 12.73
C LYS A 77 9.05 1.90 11.64
N GLU A 78 9.40 1.35 10.49
CA GLU A 78 10.05 2.07 9.38
C GLU A 78 9.07 2.35 8.22
N GLY A 79 7.82 1.87 8.32
CA GLY A 79 6.80 2.09 7.31
C GLY A 79 5.83 3.18 7.71
N ALA A 80 5.42 4.00 6.75
CA ALA A 80 4.27 4.87 6.91
C ALA A 80 3.02 4.01 7.09
N THR A 81 2.05 4.49 7.85
CA THR A 81 0.79 3.77 8.11
C THR A 81 -0.38 4.52 7.49
N MET A 82 -1.11 3.89 6.60
CA MET A 82 -2.41 4.35 6.13
C MET A 82 -3.51 3.50 6.78
N LYS A 83 -4.53 4.15 7.34
CA LYS A 83 -5.76 3.46 7.76
C LYS A 83 -6.90 3.90 6.86
N LEU A 84 -7.60 2.91 6.32
CA LEU A 84 -8.75 3.10 5.46
C LEU A 84 -9.95 2.44 6.15
N ASN A 85 -10.95 3.25 6.47
CA ASN A 85 -12.21 2.78 7.05
C ASN A 85 -13.27 2.81 5.95
N LEU A 86 -13.57 1.62 5.40
CA LEU A 86 -14.59 1.40 4.38
C LEU A 86 -15.81 0.74 5.04
N ASN A 87 -16.20 -0.43 4.57
CA ASN A 87 -17.10 -1.36 5.25
C ASN A 87 -16.43 -2.09 6.43
N GLN A 88 -15.10 -2.10 6.49
CA GLN A 88 -14.31 -2.54 7.65
C GLN A 88 -12.98 -1.78 7.71
N ASN A 89 -12.19 -2.03 8.77
CA ASN A 89 -10.92 -1.34 8.96
C ASN A 89 -9.78 -2.06 8.24
N TYR A 90 -9.07 -1.32 7.40
CA TYR A 90 -7.85 -1.79 6.75
C TYR A 90 -6.67 -0.96 7.21
N THR A 91 -5.59 -1.63 7.60
CA THR A 91 -4.30 -0.99 7.85
C THR A 91 -3.34 -1.37 6.74
N ILE A 92 -2.81 -0.37 6.06
CA ILE A 92 -1.82 -0.51 5.00
C ILE A 92 -0.51 0.07 5.52
N TYR A 93 0.55 -0.72 5.49
CA TYR A 93 1.91 -0.24 5.76
C TYR A 93 2.58 0.05 4.43
N VAL A 94 3.15 1.24 4.29
CA VAL A 94 3.73 1.74 3.05
C VAL A 94 5.22 1.97 3.25
N TYR A 95 6.04 1.33 2.43
CA TYR A 95 7.50 1.42 2.42
C TYR A 95 7.93 2.07 1.11
N GLU A 96 8.10 3.39 1.13
CA GLU A 96 8.33 4.18 -0.08
C GLU A 96 9.66 3.83 -0.75
N HIS A 97 10.74 3.72 0.03
CA HIS A 97 12.07 3.40 -0.48
C HIS A 97 12.14 2.01 -1.12
N GLU A 98 11.44 1.04 -0.52
CA GLU A 98 11.38 -0.35 -0.94
C GLU A 98 10.35 -0.58 -2.05
N LYS A 99 9.48 0.39 -2.32
CA LYS A 99 8.32 0.25 -3.22
C LYS A 99 7.47 -0.97 -2.82
N ASN A 100 7.15 -1.08 -1.53
CA ASN A 100 6.44 -2.22 -0.98
C ASN A 100 5.25 -1.79 -0.10
N MET A 101 4.23 -2.65 -0.03
CA MET A 101 3.11 -2.50 0.90
C MET A 101 2.80 -3.79 1.65
N TYR A 102 2.44 -3.65 2.92
CA TYR A 102 1.69 -4.68 3.64
C TYR A 102 0.23 -4.29 3.78
N PHE A 103 -0.64 -5.25 3.53
CA PHE A 103 -2.07 -5.13 3.78
C PHE A 103 -2.42 -5.98 4.99
N ARG A 104 -3.11 -5.35 5.96
CA ARG A 104 -3.65 -6.00 7.14
C ARG A 104 -5.15 -5.72 7.23
N ASN A 105 -5.93 -6.79 7.29
CA ASN A 105 -7.37 -6.78 7.55
C ASN A 105 -7.66 -7.10 9.04
N ASP A 106 -8.94 -7.10 9.40
CA ASP A 106 -9.39 -7.40 10.77
C ASP A 106 -9.11 -8.85 11.22
N SER A 107 -8.90 -9.80 10.27
CA SER A 107 -8.45 -11.17 10.59
C SER A 107 -6.95 -11.26 10.93
N ASN A 108 -6.22 -10.13 10.89
CA ASN A 108 -4.78 -10.02 11.10
C ASN A 108 -3.93 -10.78 10.08
N GLU A 109 -4.49 -11.13 8.94
CA GLU A 109 -3.70 -11.65 7.83
C GLU A 109 -2.84 -10.52 7.26
N LEU A 110 -1.56 -10.81 7.06
CA LEU A 110 -0.58 -9.85 6.54
C LEU A 110 -0.07 -10.34 5.20
N HIS A 111 -0.35 -9.57 4.16
CA HIS A 111 0.11 -9.89 2.80
C HIS A 111 1.06 -8.80 2.30
N SER A 112 2.22 -9.21 1.78
CA SER A 112 3.24 -8.31 1.25
C SER A 112 3.25 -8.29 -0.26
N TYR A 113 3.40 -7.09 -0.82
CA TYR A 113 3.48 -6.90 -2.25
C TYR A 113 4.49 -5.82 -2.62
N ASN A 114 5.28 -6.09 -3.66
CA ASN A 114 6.03 -5.03 -4.33
C ASN A 114 5.08 -4.30 -5.29
N ILE A 115 5.20 -2.99 -5.33
CA ILE A 115 4.41 -2.11 -6.18
C ILE A 115 5.13 -1.93 -7.52
N ILE A 116 4.45 -2.21 -8.61
CA ILE A 116 5.02 -2.13 -9.97
C ILE A 116 5.08 -0.67 -10.45
N ASN A 117 4.04 0.12 -10.15
CA ASN A 117 3.80 1.46 -10.69
C ASN A 117 3.63 2.54 -9.60
N PRO A 118 4.56 2.71 -8.64
CA PRO A 118 4.33 3.49 -7.42
C PRO A 118 4.35 5.01 -7.59
N ASP A 119 4.93 5.53 -8.68
CA ASP A 119 5.40 6.92 -8.75
C ASP A 119 4.29 7.96 -8.51
N LYS A 120 3.11 7.77 -9.09
CA LYS A 120 1.98 8.70 -8.92
C LYS A 120 1.47 8.70 -7.48
N PHE A 121 1.34 7.51 -6.90
CA PHE A 121 0.84 7.34 -5.54
C PHE A 121 1.81 7.94 -4.51
N PHE A 122 3.11 7.69 -4.61
CA PHE A 122 4.11 8.28 -3.70
C PHE A 122 4.26 9.78 -3.88
N THR A 123 4.13 10.30 -5.10
CA THR A 123 4.09 11.76 -5.34
C THR A 123 2.91 12.41 -4.62
N LEU A 124 1.74 11.76 -4.66
CA LEU A 124 0.55 12.22 -3.94
C LEU A 124 0.77 12.20 -2.42
N LEU A 125 1.29 11.11 -1.86
CA LEU A 125 1.57 11.00 -0.42
C LEU A 125 2.56 12.07 0.05
N ASN A 126 3.65 12.29 -0.69
CA ASN A 126 4.62 13.33 -0.37
C ASN A 126 4.02 14.74 -0.39
N THR A 127 3.08 15.00 -1.30
CA THR A 127 2.37 16.28 -1.34
C THR A 127 1.47 16.46 -0.12
N LEU A 128 0.83 15.38 0.36
CA LEU A 128 0.03 15.41 1.58
C LEU A 128 0.88 15.67 2.81
N THR A 129 1.99 14.94 2.98
CA THR A 129 2.88 15.14 4.15
C THR A 129 3.32 16.59 4.29
N LYS A 130 3.68 17.25 3.18
CA LYS A 130 4.07 18.67 3.17
C LYS A 130 2.94 19.61 3.58
N LEU A 131 1.71 19.36 3.10
CA LEU A 131 0.54 20.19 3.40
C LEU A 131 0.14 20.16 4.87
N TYR A 132 0.44 19.08 5.59
CA TYR A 132 0.07 18.89 7.00
C TYR A 132 1.26 18.99 7.96
N SER A 133 2.45 19.34 7.46
CA SER A 133 3.64 19.63 8.27
C SER A 133 3.84 21.12 8.58
N GLU A 134 2.93 21.98 8.11
CA GLU A 134 2.86 23.42 8.39
C GLU A 134 1.78 23.74 9.45
#